data_AF-A0A432PVQ9-F1
#
_entry.id   AF-A0A432PVQ9-F1
#
_cell.length_a   1.000
_cell.length_b   1.000
_cell.length_c   1.000
_cell.angle_alpha   90.00
_cell.angle_beta   90.00
_cell.angle_gamma   90.00
#
_symmetry.space_group_name_H-M   'P 1'
#
loop_
_entity.id
_entity.type
_entity.pdbx_description
1 polymer ?
#
loop_
_entity_poly.entity_id
_entity_poly.type
_entity_poly.pdbx_seq_one_letter_code
_entity_poly.pdbx_strand_id
1 'polypeptide(L)'
;SIVEKKEFVELEDYELLKAFPDIHTHEVKIRIPIFPNEQNIPLLAKRVEEHFSKSEEKYGFLIRGHGLYTWGRSMEEALIHTEALEFIFECELKLLAFRP
;
A
#
# COMPACT_ATOMS: atom_id res chain seq x y z
N SER A 1 13.79 14.02 14.46
CA SER A 1 12.40 14.44 14.26
C SER A 1 11.54 13.20 14.33
N ILE A 2 10.74 13.09 15.39
CA ILE A 2 10.19 11.85 15.96
C ILE A 2 8.74 11.70 15.49
N VAL A 3 8.57 11.67 14.17
CA VAL A 3 7.34 11.14 13.57
C VAL A 3 7.73 9.73 13.16
N GLU A 4 7.27 8.72 13.89
CA GLU A 4 7.57 7.32 13.64
C GLU A 4 7.52 7.03 12.15
N LYS A 5 8.65 6.58 11.59
CA LYS A 5 8.69 6.10 10.21
C LYS A 5 8.00 4.74 10.19
N LYS A 6 6.66 4.74 10.11
CA LYS A 6 5.89 3.52 9.87
C LYS A 6 6.49 2.78 8.66
N GLU A 7 6.65 1.47 8.81
CA GLU A 7 7.15 0.57 7.76
C GLU A 7 6.03 0.07 6.84
N PHE A 8 4.78 0.24 7.25
CA PHE A 8 3.59 -0.07 6.46
C PHE A 8 2.40 0.80 6.87
N VAL A 9 1.42 0.90 5.99
CA VAL A 9 0.06 1.36 6.30
C VAL A 9 -0.82 0.11 6.45
N GLU A 10 -1.46 -0.08 7.61
CA GLU A 10 -2.45 -1.14 7.79
C GLU A 10 -3.82 -0.57 7.48
N LEU A 11 -4.57 -1.27 6.62
CA LEU A 11 -5.93 -0.91 6.19
C LEU A 11 -6.86 -2.06 6.57
N GLU A 12 -7.97 -1.76 7.22
CA GLU A 12 -8.90 -2.76 7.76
C GLU A 12 -10.35 -2.30 7.55
N ASP A 13 -11.26 -3.26 7.33
CA ASP A 13 -12.71 -3.06 7.26
C ASP A 13 -13.22 -2.13 6.13
N TYR A 14 -12.45 -1.99 5.04
CA TYR A 14 -12.90 -1.25 3.85
C TYR A 14 -13.50 -2.21 2.80
N GLU A 15 -14.74 -1.95 2.38
CA GLU A 15 -15.41 -2.70 1.29
C GLU A 15 -14.61 -2.68 -0.02
N LEU A 16 -13.85 -1.61 -0.26
CA LEU A 16 -12.96 -1.46 -1.41
C LEU A 16 -11.83 -2.50 -1.46
N LEU A 17 -11.54 -3.22 -0.36
CA LEU A 17 -10.54 -4.29 -0.36
C LEU A 17 -10.94 -5.46 -1.27
N LYS A 18 -12.22 -5.61 -1.61
CA LYS A 18 -12.71 -6.56 -2.62
C LYS A 18 -12.27 -6.23 -4.05
N ALA A 19 -11.69 -5.06 -4.28
CA ALA A 19 -11.06 -4.71 -5.55
C ALA A 19 -9.86 -5.61 -5.86
N PHE A 20 -9.21 -6.19 -4.84
CA PHE A 20 -8.11 -7.13 -5.03
C PHE A 20 -8.66 -8.54 -5.25
N PRO A 21 -8.23 -9.24 -6.33
CA PRO A 21 -8.86 -10.49 -6.77
C PRO A 21 -8.75 -11.64 -5.76
N ASP A 22 -7.72 -11.62 -4.91
CA ASP A 22 -7.46 -12.64 -3.88
C ASP A 22 -8.15 -12.33 -2.54
N ILE A 23 -8.88 -11.21 -2.43
CA ILE A 23 -9.62 -10.81 -1.24
C ILE A 23 -11.11 -11.06 -1.48
N HIS A 24 -11.68 -12.00 -0.73
CA HIS A 24 -13.10 -12.37 -0.85
C HIS A 24 -13.97 -11.87 0.30
N THR A 25 -13.38 -11.28 1.34
CA THR A 25 -14.10 -10.77 2.53
C THR A 25 -13.63 -9.36 2.89
N HIS A 26 -14.48 -8.59 3.57
CA HIS A 26 -14.14 -7.23 4.05
C HIS A 26 -13.43 -7.27 5.42
N GLU A 27 -13.51 -8.40 6.13
CA GLU A 27 -12.79 -8.69 7.39
C GLU A 27 -11.31 -9.02 7.15
N VAL A 28 -10.62 -8.24 6.31
CA VAL A 28 -9.20 -8.44 6.05
C VAL A 28 -8.42 -7.18 6.39
N LYS A 29 -7.33 -7.40 7.12
CA LYS A 29 -6.26 -6.42 7.26
C LYS A 29 -5.34 -6.59 6.07
N ILE A 30 -5.13 -5.52 5.31
CA ILE A 30 -4.06 -5.48 4.32
C ILE A 30 -2.96 -4.53 4.78
N ARG A 31 -1.70 -4.86 4.48
CA ARG A 31 -0.59 -3.94 4.71
C ARG A 31 -0.01 -3.47 3.40
N ILE A 32 0.13 -2.16 3.28
CA ILE A 32 0.88 -1.53 2.20
C ILE A 32 2.26 -1.15 2.73
N PRO A 33 3.33 -1.86 2.34
CA PRO A 33 4.68 -1.55 2.79
C PRO A 33 5.15 -0.17 2.31
N ILE A 34 5.92 0.51 3.16
CA ILE A 34 6.51 1.82 2.90
C ILE A 34 8.03 1.66 2.85
N PHE A 35 8.59 1.81 1.65
CA PHE A 35 10.03 1.83 1.43
C PHE A 35 10.61 3.24 1.63
N PRO A 36 11.88 3.35 2.09
CA PRO A 36 12.58 4.63 2.14
C PRO A 36 12.76 5.21 0.73
N ASN A 37 12.93 6.54 0.64
CA ASN A 37 13.34 7.22 -0.58
C ASN A 37 14.82 6.90 -0.90
N GLU A 38 15.06 5.68 -1.36
CA GLU A 38 16.38 5.18 -1.67
C GLU A 38 16.83 5.70 -3.05
N GLN A 39 17.93 6.46 -3.07
CA GLN A 39 18.51 6.98 -4.31
C GLN A 39 19.24 5.89 -5.10
N ASN A 40 19.67 4.81 -4.42
CA ASN A 40 20.21 3.63 -5.06
C ASN A 40 19.08 2.72 -5.57
N ILE A 41 18.64 2.96 -6.80
CA ILE A 41 17.53 2.22 -7.43
C ILE A 41 17.75 0.69 -7.45
N PRO A 42 18.93 0.15 -7.77
CA PRO A 42 19.18 -1.29 -7.66
C PRO A 42 18.94 -1.86 -6.25
N LEU A 43 19.34 -1.12 -5.20
CA LEU A 43 19.12 -1.54 -3.82
C LEU A 43 17.62 -1.49 -3.45
N LEU A 44 16.91 -0.47 -3.92
CA LEU A 44 15.46 -0.36 -3.73
C LEU A 44 14.73 -1.54 -4.38
N ALA A 45 15.04 -1.83 -5.64
CA ALA A 45 14.44 -2.95 -6.38
C ALA A 45 14.66 -4.27 -5.63
N LYS A 46 15.89 -4.54 -5.18
CA LYS A 46 16.20 -5.73 -4.38
C LYS A 46 15.38 -5.82 -3.10
N ARG A 47 15.20 -4.71 -2.36
CA ARG A 47 14.38 -4.69 -1.13
C ARG A 47 12.91 -4.97 -1.42
N VAL A 48 12.38 -4.41 -2.51
CA VAL A 48 10.99 -4.64 -2.96
C VAL A 48 10.81 -6.11 -3.33
N GLU A 49 11.70 -6.68 -4.13
CA GLU A 49 11.69 -8.10 -4.49
C GLU A 49 11.78 -9.01 -3.27
N GLU A 50 12.72 -8.74 -2.36
CA GLU A 50 12.88 -9.52 -1.12
C GLU A 50 11.61 -9.48 -0.25
N HIS A 51 10.93 -8.34 -0.17
CA HIS A 51 9.68 -8.19 0.57
C HIS A 51 8.56 -9.04 -0.05
N PHE A 52 8.29 -8.87 -1.34
CA PHE A 52 7.19 -9.58 -2.00
C PHE A 52 7.47 -11.07 -2.29
N SER A 53 8.73 -11.50 -2.22
CA SER A 53 9.09 -12.93 -2.25
C SER A 53 8.71 -13.68 -0.97
N LYS A 54 8.56 -12.97 0.15
CA LYS A 54 8.25 -13.53 1.48
C LYS A 54 6.83 -13.22 1.96
N SER A 55 6.17 -12.26 1.32
CA SER A 55 4.82 -11.81 1.67
C SER A 55 3.76 -12.39 0.73
N GLU A 56 2.64 -12.82 1.30
CA GLU A 56 1.43 -13.16 0.53
C GLU A 56 0.65 -11.90 0.13
N GLU A 57 0.87 -10.78 0.81
CA GLU A 57 0.19 -9.50 0.56
C GLU A 57 0.86 -8.76 -0.61
N LYS A 58 0.20 -8.68 -1.77
CA LYS A 58 0.74 -8.15 -3.04
C LYS A 58 -0.13 -7.05 -3.64
N TYR A 59 -0.56 -6.12 -2.80
CA TYR A 59 -1.57 -5.10 -3.15
C TYR A 59 -0.97 -3.80 -3.69
N GLY A 60 0.30 -3.52 -3.37
CA GLY A 60 1.00 -2.31 -3.77
C GLY A 60 2.09 -1.95 -2.76
N PHE A 61 2.85 -0.89 -3.02
CA PHE A 61 3.78 -0.32 -2.04
C PHE A 61 3.92 1.20 -2.20
N LEU A 62 4.39 1.85 -1.14
CA LEU A 62 4.73 3.26 -1.13
C LEU A 62 6.24 3.45 -1.08
N ILE A 63 6.75 4.45 -1.80
CA ILE A 63 8.09 4.99 -1.58
C ILE A 63 7.93 6.36 -0.92
N ARG A 64 8.53 6.53 0.26
CA ARG A 64 8.42 7.76 1.06
C ARG A 64 8.86 8.98 0.25
N GLY A 65 8.02 9.99 0.12
CA GLY A 65 8.35 11.21 -0.63
C GLY A 65 8.48 11.01 -2.14
N HIS A 66 7.99 9.88 -2.67
CA HIS A 66 7.93 9.62 -4.11
C HIS A 66 6.50 9.28 -4.55
N GLY A 67 5.87 8.25 -3.99
CA GLY A 67 4.48 7.92 -4.31
C GLY A 67 4.12 6.44 -4.22
N LEU A 68 2.90 6.14 -4.66
CA LEU A 68 2.26 4.83 -4.71
C LEU A 68 2.64 4.06 -5.98
N TYR A 69 2.85 2.75 -5.81
CA TYR A 69 3.02 1.77 -6.86
C TYR A 69 2.01 0.65 -6.69
N THR A 70 1.29 0.35 -7.77
CA THR A 70 0.29 -0.71 -7.90
C THR A 70 0.50 -1.44 -9.22
N TRP A 71 -0.13 -2.59 -9.37
CA TRP A 71 -0.08 -3.41 -10.58
C TRP A 71 -1.36 -4.23 -10.71
N GLY A 72 -1.61 -4.74 -11.92
CA GLY A 72 -2.72 -5.63 -12.24
C GLY A 72 -2.39 -6.46 -13.47
N ARG A 73 -3.19 -7.49 -13.74
CA ARG A 73 -3.11 -8.32 -14.95
C ARG A 73 -3.53 -7.55 -16.20
N SER A 74 -4.29 -6.47 -16.02
CA SER A 74 -4.64 -5.49 -17.05
C SER A 74 -4.40 -4.06 -16.55
N MET A 75 -4.35 -3.10 -17.47
CA MET A 75 -4.30 -1.68 -17.13
C MET A 75 -5.53 -1.26 -16.31
N GLU A 76 -6.71 -1.75 -16.67
CA GLU A 76 -7.95 -1.50 -15.94
C GLU A 76 -7.84 -1.98 -14.49
N GLU A 77 -7.35 -3.19 -14.26
CA GLU A 77 -7.14 -3.73 -12.91
C GLU A 77 -6.12 -2.89 -12.11
N ALA A 78 -5.02 -2.48 -12.75
CA ALA A 78 -4.02 -1.64 -12.10
C ALA A 78 -4.60 -0.26 -11.70
N LEU A 79 -5.44 0.34 -12.53
CA LEU A 79 -6.12 1.59 -12.23
C LEU A 79 -7.13 1.42 -11.08
N ILE A 80 -7.90 0.34 -11.08
CA ILE A 80 -8.84 0.01 -10.00
C ILE A 80 -8.09 -0.15 -8.66
N HIS A 81 -6.97 -0.87 -8.64
CA HIS A 81 -6.14 -1.00 -7.44
C HIS A 81 -5.58 0.35 -6.97
N THR A 82 -5.20 1.21 -7.90
CA THR A 82 -4.71 2.57 -7.60
C THR A 82 -5.80 3.41 -6.96
N GLU A 83 -7.00 3.45 -7.57
CA GLU A 83 -8.14 4.21 -7.05
C GLU A 83 -8.57 3.72 -5.66
N ALA A 84 -8.62 2.40 -5.47
CA ALA A 84 -8.95 1.81 -4.18
C ALA A 84 -7.97 2.24 -3.08
N LEU A 85 -6.66 2.17 -3.34
CA LEU A 85 -5.66 2.57 -2.35
C LEU A 85 -5.64 4.08 -2.09
N GLU A 86 -5.72 4.91 -3.13
CA GLU A 86 -5.80 6.37 -2.98
C GLU A 86 -7.00 6.78 -2.14
N PHE A 87 -8.19 6.20 -2.40
CA PHE A 87 -9.38 6.48 -1.60
C PHE A 87 -9.19 6.09 -0.13
N ILE A 88 -8.66 4.89 0.13
CA ILE A 88 -8.46 4.44 1.51
C ILE A 88 -7.40 5.32 2.22
N PHE A 89 -6.33 5.71 1.54
CA PHE A 89 -5.34 6.64 2.11
C PHE A 89 -5.95 8.00 2.43
N GLU A 90 -6.84 8.51 1.58
CA GLU A 90 -7.55 9.76 1.85
C GLU A 90 -8.44 9.62 3.10
N CYS A 91 -9.13 8.49 3.27
CA CYS A 91 -9.89 8.18 4.48
C CYS A 91 -9.00 8.14 5.73
N GLU A 92 -7.89 7.40 5.70
CA GLU A 92 -6.94 7.29 6.81
C GLU A 92 -6.34 8.65 7.19
N LEU A 93 -5.94 9.46 6.21
CA LEU A 93 -5.43 10.81 6.45
C LEU A 93 -6.48 11.71 7.11
N LYS A 94 -7.75 11.64 6.66
CA LYS A 94 -8.85 12.36 7.29
C LYS A 94 -9.07 11.89 8.73
N LEU A 95 -9.12 10.58 8.97
CA LEU A 95 -9.29 10.01 10.31
C LEU A 95 -8.16 10.46 11.27
N LEU A 96 -6.91 10.48 10.81
CA LEU A 96 -5.78 10.99 11.58
C LEU A 96 -5.90 12.49 11.89
N ALA A 97 -6.44 13.29 10.97
CA ALA A 97 -6.66 14.71 11.20
C ALA A 97 -7.73 15.00 12.27
N PHE A 98 -8.64 14.05 12.53
CA PHE A 98 -9.69 14.18 13.55
C PHE A 98 -9.36 13.49 14.88
N ARG A 99 -8.25 12.73 14.97
CA ARG A 99 -7.80 12.14 16.24
C ARG A 99 -7.02 13.21 17.03
N PRO A 100 -7.49 13.61 18.23
CA PRO A 100 -6.82 14.63 19.06
C PRO A 100 -5.47 14.16 19.60
#